data_AF-A0A7R7XSZ9-F1
#
_entry.id   AF-A0A7R7XSZ9-F1
#
_cell.length_a   1.000
_cell.length_b   1.000
_cell.length_c   1.000
_cell.angle_alpha   90.00
_cell.angle_beta   90.00
_cell.angle_gamma   90.00
#
_symmetry.space_group_name_H-M   'P 1'
#
loop_
_entity.id
_entity.type
_entity.pdbx_description
1 polymer ?
#
loop_
_entity_poly.entity_id
_entity_poly.type
_entity_poly.pdbx_seq_one_letter_code
_entity_poly.pdbx_strand_id
1 'polypeptide(L)'
;MEQYRGPKETPLRLTVTAQYIILANGVLNHPKMPRVQGIEGFQGEIIHTGRWNYGITGGSPTDARLTGLKGKKVGIVGTGATGVQCTTELAKWADQLYVFQRTPSGVDARCQREIDPAEWAKMTSKPGWWAERCENFDTIVSDEPVEEDLIKDGWSTTKTLSVLAGAQHGLLAPGDIPAHTQNMLQLDAPRTDRIRRRVDELVTKDKEAAEGLKAWYPTWCKRPCFHDTYLQTFNNPNVTLVPTEQEGLKRDSHKGLVVNGKEYELDILILSTGYRSPGTNFAEPSRRSNMTIRGRNGRLMSEKWATDGPGSLHGLTTHGFPNLFLTGPSQTGLSGNVTHVYDVVGRHAAYIVAEASKRSSDPGRTVIEPSKEHEEA
;
A
#
# COMPACT_ATOMS: atom_id res chain seq x y z
N MET A 1 15.73 -22.98 1.71
CA MET A 1 15.52 -21.67 1.07
C MET A 1 16.65 -21.40 0.10
N GLU A 2 16.35 -20.78 -1.04
CA GLU A 2 17.36 -20.31 -1.98
C GLU A 2 17.33 -18.78 -1.97
N GLN A 3 18.46 -18.16 -1.59
CA GLN A 3 18.61 -16.71 -1.59
C GLN A 3 19.21 -16.30 -2.94
N TYR A 4 18.42 -15.58 -3.75
CA TYR A 4 18.95 -14.90 -4.92
C TYR A 4 19.82 -13.73 -4.49
N ARG A 5 21.05 -13.68 -4.99
CA ARG A 5 22.05 -12.67 -4.63
C ARG A 5 22.40 -11.71 -5.77
N GLY A 6 21.57 -11.70 -6.82
CA GLY A 6 21.80 -10.92 -8.03
C GLY A 6 22.28 -11.78 -9.20
N PRO A 7 22.28 -11.23 -10.43
CA PRO A 7 22.53 -11.99 -11.64
C PRO A 7 23.98 -12.45 -11.79
N LYS A 8 24.90 -11.85 -11.02
CA LYS A 8 26.33 -12.14 -11.03
C LYS A 8 26.79 -13.01 -9.84
N GLU A 9 25.88 -13.37 -8.95
CA GLU A 9 26.21 -14.12 -7.74
C GLU A 9 25.53 -15.49 -7.75
N THR A 10 26.24 -16.53 -7.33
CA THR A 10 25.67 -17.86 -7.17
C THR A 10 24.60 -17.83 -6.08
N PRO A 11 23.39 -18.40 -6.32
CA PRO A 11 22.38 -18.51 -5.29
C PRO A 11 22.89 -19.29 -4.08
N LEU A 12 22.62 -18.78 -2.88
CA LEU A 12 22.95 -19.47 -1.64
C LEU A 12 21.79 -20.40 -1.26
N ARG A 13 22.08 -21.68 -1.06
CA ARG A 13 21.11 -22.66 -0.57
C ARG A 13 21.32 -22.90 0.92
N LEU A 14 20.28 -22.63 1.69
CA LEU A 14 20.28 -22.81 3.15
C LEU A 14 19.13 -23.73 3.57
N THR A 15 19.41 -24.59 4.54
CA THR A 15 18.40 -25.36 5.27
C THR A 15 18.37 -24.84 6.70
N VAL A 16 17.21 -24.37 7.14
CA VAL A 16 16.99 -23.85 8.50
C VAL A 16 15.86 -24.68 9.11
N THR A 17 16.08 -25.16 10.32
CA THR A 17 15.08 -25.87 11.13
C THR A 17 14.63 -24.97 12.27
N ALA A 18 13.34 -24.78 12.41
CA ALA A 18 12.74 -24.01 13.50
C ALA A 18 11.48 -24.72 13.99
N GLN A 19 11.20 -24.62 15.29
CA GLN A 19 9.97 -25.15 15.87
C GLN A 19 8.73 -24.35 15.45
N TYR A 20 8.89 -23.03 15.30
CA TYR A 20 7.84 -22.08 14.93
C TYR A 20 8.25 -21.26 13.69
N ILE A 21 7.28 -20.99 12.82
CA ILE A 21 7.47 -20.17 11.62
C ILE A 21 6.47 -19.02 11.67
N ILE A 22 6.95 -17.78 11.62
CA ILE A 22 6.12 -16.57 11.58
C ILE A 22 6.31 -15.90 10.21
N LEU A 23 5.24 -15.78 9.43
CA LEU A 23 5.29 -15.20 8.09
C LEU A 23 5.19 -13.67 8.13
N ALA A 24 6.31 -12.97 8.30
CA ALA A 24 6.35 -11.50 8.30
C ALA A 24 6.70 -10.88 6.93
N ASN A 25 6.08 -11.36 5.83
CA ASN A 25 6.46 -10.95 4.47
C ASN A 25 5.83 -9.62 3.98
N GLY A 26 4.92 -9.02 4.74
CA GLY A 26 4.18 -7.81 4.35
C GLY A 26 3.22 -8.01 3.17
N VAL A 27 2.57 -6.93 2.73
CA VAL A 27 1.50 -6.98 1.71
C VAL A 27 1.84 -6.28 0.39
N LEU A 28 2.88 -5.43 0.35
CA LEU A 28 3.32 -4.66 -0.83
C LEU A 28 4.80 -4.91 -1.13
N ASN A 29 5.16 -6.17 -1.37
CA ASN A 29 6.54 -6.66 -1.45
C ASN A 29 6.97 -7.14 -2.85
N HIS A 30 6.03 -7.24 -3.81
CA HIS A 30 6.30 -7.71 -5.18
C HIS A 30 6.05 -6.61 -6.21
N PRO A 31 7.09 -5.87 -6.65
CA PRO A 31 6.96 -4.81 -7.63
C PRO A 31 6.23 -5.30 -8.88
N LYS A 32 5.30 -4.50 -9.38
CA LYS A 32 4.46 -4.87 -10.53
C LYS A 32 4.88 -4.05 -11.74
N MET A 33 5.40 -4.73 -12.75
CA MET A 33 5.57 -4.14 -14.08
C MET A 33 4.19 -3.88 -14.71
N PRO A 34 3.96 -2.71 -15.34
CA PRO A 34 2.74 -2.49 -16.09
C PRO A 34 2.73 -3.41 -17.31
N ARG A 35 1.53 -3.86 -17.72
CA ARG A 35 1.37 -4.59 -18.99
C ARG A 35 1.34 -3.58 -20.14
N VAL A 36 2.50 -3.00 -20.44
CA VAL A 36 2.70 -2.15 -21.62
C VAL A 36 3.28 -3.04 -22.70
N GLN A 37 2.52 -3.24 -23.77
CA GLN A 37 2.96 -4.06 -24.90
C GLN A 37 4.28 -3.50 -25.46
N GLY A 38 5.30 -4.35 -25.60
CA GLY A 38 6.57 -3.98 -26.21
C GLY A 38 7.53 -3.22 -25.29
N ILE A 39 7.23 -2.98 -24.00
CA ILE A 39 8.10 -2.19 -23.09
C ILE A 39 9.54 -2.72 -23.01
N GLU A 40 9.73 -4.02 -23.16
CA GLU A 40 11.01 -4.73 -23.21
C GLU A 40 12.03 -4.17 -24.22
N GLY A 41 11.60 -3.56 -25.32
CA GLY A 41 12.53 -3.01 -26.32
C GLY A 41 13.08 -1.60 -26.03
N PHE A 42 12.81 -1.02 -24.84
CA PHE A 42 12.94 0.43 -24.60
C PHE A 42 14.40 0.69 -24.36
N GLN A 43 14.98 1.62 -25.12
CA GLN A 43 16.43 1.81 -25.12
C GLN A 43 16.90 2.76 -24.00
N GLY A 44 15.98 3.50 -23.39
CA GLY A 44 16.28 4.31 -22.21
C GLY A 44 16.28 3.49 -20.92
N GLU A 45 16.49 4.19 -19.81
CA GLU A 45 16.59 3.57 -18.49
C GLU A 45 15.20 3.32 -17.89
N ILE A 46 14.97 2.13 -17.32
CA ILE A 46 13.73 1.80 -16.61
C ILE A 46 14.02 1.61 -15.13
N ILE A 47 13.31 2.35 -14.28
CA ILE A 47 13.44 2.27 -12.83
C ILE A 47 12.07 2.02 -12.22
N HIS A 48 11.89 0.91 -11.50
CA HIS A 48 10.73 0.76 -10.62
C HIS A 48 11.00 1.44 -9.29
N THR A 49 10.02 2.19 -8.77
CA THR A 49 10.17 2.93 -7.52
C THR A 49 10.49 2.08 -6.29
N GLY A 50 10.10 0.80 -6.26
CA GLY A 50 10.47 -0.15 -5.20
C GLY A 50 11.92 -0.65 -5.30
N ARG A 51 12.66 -0.31 -6.35
CA ARG A 51 14.05 -0.67 -6.63
C ARG A 51 14.77 0.53 -7.27
N TRP A 52 14.68 1.68 -6.61
CA TRP A 52 15.23 2.93 -7.12
C TRP A 52 16.74 2.83 -7.41
N ASN A 53 17.17 3.37 -8.55
CA ASN A 53 18.57 3.39 -8.95
C ASN A 53 19.15 4.81 -8.91
N TYR A 54 19.85 5.13 -7.82
CA TYR A 54 20.53 6.41 -7.65
C TYR A 54 21.74 6.59 -8.57
N GLY A 55 22.31 5.50 -9.11
CA GLY A 55 23.38 5.59 -10.11
C GLY A 55 22.91 6.24 -11.42
N ILE A 56 21.62 6.14 -11.74
CA ILE A 56 21.01 6.77 -12.92
C ILE A 56 20.50 8.18 -12.58
N THR A 57 19.80 8.30 -11.45
CA THR A 57 19.06 9.53 -11.10
C THR A 57 19.94 10.57 -10.40
N GLY A 58 21.08 10.18 -9.84
CA GLY A 58 21.83 10.99 -8.87
C GLY A 58 21.13 11.04 -7.51
N GLY A 59 21.80 11.61 -6.50
CA GLY A 59 21.29 11.67 -5.12
C GLY A 59 21.54 10.39 -4.32
N SER A 60 20.82 10.23 -3.21
CA SER A 60 20.92 9.07 -2.31
C SER A 60 19.63 8.91 -1.47
N PRO A 61 19.47 7.85 -0.67
CA PRO A 61 18.34 7.70 0.25
C PRO A 61 18.12 8.89 1.20
N THR A 62 19.16 9.68 1.46
CA THR A 62 19.11 10.87 2.33
C THR A 62 19.38 12.18 1.59
N ASP A 63 19.46 12.14 0.25
CA ASP A 63 19.73 13.32 -0.58
C ASP A 63 18.89 13.30 -1.86
N ALA A 64 17.86 14.14 -1.89
CA ALA A 64 16.93 14.24 -3.02
C ALA A 64 17.46 15.10 -4.18
N ARG A 65 18.77 15.38 -4.24
CA ARG A 65 19.39 16.07 -5.39
C ARG A 65 19.60 15.12 -6.56
N LEU A 66 18.57 14.94 -7.38
CA LEU A 66 18.54 14.04 -8.54
C LEU A 66 19.28 14.63 -9.75
N THR A 67 20.56 14.97 -9.58
CA THR A 67 21.37 15.68 -10.58
C THR A 67 21.51 14.94 -11.91
N GLY A 68 21.35 13.61 -11.92
CA GLY A 68 21.39 12.78 -13.12
C GLY A 68 20.20 13.00 -14.06
N LEU A 69 19.15 13.68 -13.61
CA LEU A 69 17.97 14.00 -14.41
C LEU A 69 18.10 15.30 -15.22
N LYS A 70 19.13 16.11 -14.97
CA LYS A 70 19.33 17.37 -15.72
C LYS A 70 19.53 17.09 -17.20
N GLY A 71 18.81 17.82 -18.05
CA GLY A 71 18.84 17.64 -19.50
C GLY A 71 18.18 16.33 -19.98
N LYS A 72 17.40 15.65 -19.13
CA LYS A 72 16.68 14.42 -19.46
C LYS A 72 15.18 14.64 -19.57
N LYS A 73 14.57 13.95 -20.53
CA LYS A 73 13.12 13.73 -20.62
C LYS A 73 12.76 12.53 -19.77
N VAL A 74 12.01 12.75 -18.70
CA VAL A 74 11.64 11.73 -17.72
C VAL A 74 10.14 11.44 -17.82
N GLY A 75 9.77 10.17 -17.84
CA GLY A 75 8.39 9.73 -17.75
C GLY A 75 8.13 9.04 -16.42
N ILE A 76 7.02 9.33 -15.76
CA ILE A 76 6.55 8.56 -14.60
C ILE A 76 5.18 7.95 -14.89
N VAL A 77 5.07 6.63 -14.69
CA VAL A 77 3.82 5.89 -14.89
C VAL A 77 3.18 5.58 -13.55
N GLY A 78 1.97 6.10 -13.36
CA GLY A 78 1.13 5.85 -12.20
C GLY A 78 1.19 6.96 -11.16
N THR A 79 0.01 7.36 -10.69
CA THR A 79 -0.20 8.50 -9.79
C THR A 79 -0.81 8.07 -8.46
N GLY A 80 -0.50 6.86 -7.99
CA GLY A 80 -0.75 6.45 -6.60
C GLY A 80 0.20 7.16 -5.62
N ALA A 81 0.14 6.82 -4.33
CA ALA A 81 0.91 7.52 -3.28
C ALA A 81 2.41 7.71 -3.60
N THR A 82 3.09 6.68 -4.14
CA THR A 82 4.49 6.80 -4.56
C THR A 82 4.67 7.77 -5.73
N GLY A 83 3.77 7.74 -6.71
CA GLY A 83 3.83 8.63 -7.87
C GLY A 83 3.61 10.09 -7.46
N VAL A 84 2.67 10.31 -6.54
CA VAL A 84 2.41 11.63 -5.94
C VAL A 84 3.68 12.20 -5.28
N GLN A 85 4.38 11.41 -4.48
CA GLN A 85 5.63 11.84 -3.82
C GLN A 85 6.78 12.03 -4.82
N CYS A 86 7.00 11.08 -5.72
CA CYS A 86 8.10 11.14 -6.68
C CYS A 86 7.95 12.30 -7.68
N THR A 87 6.73 12.61 -8.13
CA THR A 87 6.48 13.62 -9.17
C THR A 87 7.05 14.98 -8.77
N THR A 88 6.88 15.40 -7.51
CA THR A 88 7.39 16.68 -7.02
C THR A 88 8.93 16.74 -7.05
N GLU A 89 9.63 15.67 -6.67
CA GLU A 89 11.09 15.67 -6.71
C GLU A 89 11.61 15.55 -8.15
N LEU A 90 10.99 14.72 -8.99
CA LEU A 90 11.36 14.57 -10.40
C LEU A 90 11.24 15.90 -11.15
N ALA A 91 10.18 16.66 -10.92
CA ALA A 91 9.91 17.92 -11.59
C ALA A 91 10.97 19.01 -11.32
N LYS A 92 11.68 18.93 -10.19
CA LYS A 92 12.75 19.89 -9.83
C LYS A 92 14.03 19.70 -10.65
N TRP A 93 14.25 18.50 -11.19
CA TRP A 93 15.53 18.12 -11.79
C TRP A 93 15.45 17.74 -13.26
N ALA A 94 14.33 17.18 -13.71
CA ALA A 94 14.12 16.80 -15.09
C ALA A 94 13.92 18.04 -15.99
N ASP A 95 14.48 18.01 -17.19
CA ASP A 95 14.27 19.06 -18.19
C ASP A 95 12.83 19.04 -18.73
N GLN A 96 12.26 17.84 -18.82
CA GLN A 96 10.86 17.61 -19.10
C GLN A 96 10.38 16.40 -18.28
N LEU A 97 9.22 16.53 -17.63
CA LEU A 97 8.54 15.46 -16.90
C LEU A 97 7.17 15.18 -17.52
N TYR A 98 6.96 13.95 -17.97
CA TYR A 98 5.66 13.44 -18.39
C TYR A 98 5.05 12.55 -17.31
N VAL A 99 3.87 12.90 -16.83
CA VAL A 99 3.14 12.14 -15.80
C VAL A 99 2.03 11.35 -16.47
N PHE A 100 2.28 10.07 -16.72
CA PHE A 100 1.31 9.16 -17.36
C PHE A 100 0.30 8.67 -16.34
N GLN A 101 -0.92 9.17 -16.44
CA GLN A 101 -1.99 8.96 -15.48
C GLN A 101 -3.18 8.21 -16.10
N ARG A 102 -3.50 7.05 -15.53
CA ARG A 102 -4.74 6.34 -15.86
C ARG A 102 -5.92 6.74 -14.98
N THR A 103 -5.66 6.96 -13.69
CA THR A 103 -6.69 7.31 -12.71
C THR A 103 -6.06 8.28 -11.71
N PRO A 104 -6.58 9.50 -11.54
CA PRO A 104 -6.05 10.45 -10.56
C PRO A 104 -6.21 9.94 -9.14
N SER A 105 -5.29 10.31 -8.26
CA SER A 105 -5.48 10.17 -6.81
C SER A 105 -6.23 11.36 -6.25
N GLY A 106 -7.13 11.14 -5.28
CA GLY A 106 -7.61 12.22 -4.41
C GLY A 106 -6.48 12.67 -3.49
N VAL A 107 -5.87 13.82 -3.80
CA VAL A 107 -4.72 14.36 -3.05
C VAL A 107 -5.17 15.48 -2.13
N ASP A 108 -5.11 15.22 -0.83
CA ASP A 108 -5.45 16.17 0.22
C ASP A 108 -4.18 16.82 0.82
N ALA A 109 -4.34 17.77 1.73
CA ALA A 109 -3.22 18.40 2.42
C ALA A 109 -2.53 17.42 3.39
N ARG A 110 -1.20 17.42 3.40
CA ARG A 110 -0.38 16.66 4.37
C ARG A 110 -0.10 17.50 5.61
N CYS A 111 0.10 18.82 5.44
CA CYS A 111 0.43 19.75 6.51
C CYS A 111 1.65 19.28 7.32
N GLN A 112 2.72 18.88 6.62
CA GLN A 112 3.94 18.44 7.30
C GLN A 112 4.48 19.55 8.21
N ARG A 113 4.86 19.19 9.44
CA ARG A 113 5.40 20.12 10.44
C ARG A 113 6.52 19.47 11.26
N GLU A 114 7.39 20.29 11.81
CA GLU A 114 8.31 19.85 12.85
C GLU A 114 7.55 19.48 14.13
N ILE A 115 8.08 18.51 14.87
CA ILE A 115 7.51 18.09 16.14
C ILE A 115 7.93 19.11 17.20
N ASP A 116 6.96 19.74 17.87
CA ASP A 116 7.22 20.58 19.04
C ASP A 116 7.68 19.69 20.21
N PRO A 117 8.87 19.93 20.80
CA PRO A 117 9.35 19.16 21.94
C PRO A 117 8.40 19.13 23.14
N ALA A 118 7.67 20.22 23.40
CA ALA A 118 6.73 20.29 24.51
C ALA A 118 5.48 19.42 24.25
N GLU A 119 4.95 19.48 23.03
CA GLU A 119 3.89 18.59 22.56
C GLU A 119 4.31 17.12 22.65
N TRP A 120 5.53 16.80 22.20
CA TRP A 120 6.09 15.45 22.26
C TRP A 120 6.21 14.93 23.71
N ALA A 121 6.75 15.74 24.62
CA ALA A 121 6.88 15.37 26.03
C ALA A 121 5.51 15.12 26.67
N LYS A 122 4.51 15.94 26.36
CA LYS A 122 3.13 15.74 26.83
C LYS A 122 2.52 14.46 26.27
N MET A 123 2.62 14.24 24.95
CA MET A 123 2.06 13.07 24.26
C MET A 123 2.66 11.76 24.80
N THR A 124 3.96 11.75 25.09
CA THR A 124 4.69 10.54 25.50
C THR A 124 4.80 10.35 27.02
N SER A 125 4.10 11.18 27.81
CA SER A 125 4.24 11.26 29.27
C SER A 125 3.74 10.03 30.05
N LYS A 126 2.89 9.18 29.45
CA LYS A 126 2.30 8.01 30.12
C LYS A 126 2.65 6.69 29.41
N PRO A 127 2.86 5.59 30.15
CA PRO A 127 2.92 4.26 29.56
C PRO A 127 1.67 3.97 28.72
N GLY A 128 1.84 3.31 27.57
CA GLY A 128 0.73 2.96 26.68
C GLY A 128 0.24 4.09 25.74
N TRP A 129 0.85 5.28 25.78
CA TRP A 129 0.45 6.42 24.94
C TRP A 129 0.34 6.08 23.44
N TRP A 130 1.24 5.22 22.93
CA TRP A 130 1.25 4.83 21.54
C TRP A 130 0.02 4.00 21.15
N ALA A 131 -0.34 3.02 22.00
CA ALA A 131 -1.51 2.18 21.77
C ALA A 131 -2.78 3.03 21.81
N GLU A 132 -2.93 3.90 22.81
CA GLU A 132 -4.06 4.83 22.90
C GLU A 132 -4.17 5.73 21.66
N ARG A 133 -3.05 6.25 21.15
CA ARG A 133 -3.05 7.07 19.94
C ARG A 133 -3.43 6.26 18.69
N CYS A 134 -3.03 4.99 18.60
CA CYS A 134 -3.44 4.11 17.51
C CYS A 134 -4.93 3.76 17.58
N GLU A 135 -5.45 3.45 18.76
CA GLU A 135 -6.88 3.20 18.98
C GLU A 135 -7.71 4.45 18.68
N ASN A 136 -7.22 5.64 19.07
CA ASN A 136 -7.87 6.91 18.71
C ASN A 136 -7.92 7.11 17.19
N PHE A 137 -6.81 6.85 16.48
CA PHE A 137 -6.78 6.89 15.01
C PHE A 137 -7.79 5.91 14.39
N ASP A 138 -7.79 4.65 14.83
CA ASP A 138 -8.66 3.60 14.30
C ASP A 138 -10.14 3.91 14.57
N THR A 139 -10.46 4.42 15.76
CA THR A 139 -11.80 4.92 16.12
C THR A 139 -12.28 5.99 15.15
N ILE A 140 -11.44 7.00 14.83
CA ILE A 140 -11.81 8.09 13.93
C ILE A 140 -12.06 7.59 12.49
N VAL A 141 -11.18 6.73 11.96
CA VAL A 141 -11.32 6.24 10.57
C VAL A 141 -12.41 5.18 10.41
N SER A 142 -12.89 4.61 11.52
CA SER A 142 -14.07 3.76 11.60
C SER A 142 -15.38 4.53 11.79
N ASP A 143 -15.36 5.87 11.69
CA ASP A 143 -16.53 6.76 11.87
C ASP A 143 -17.14 6.73 13.28
N GLU A 144 -16.33 6.44 14.29
CA GLU A 144 -16.76 6.44 15.69
C GLU A 144 -16.32 7.75 16.39
N PRO A 145 -17.09 8.23 17.39
CA PRO A 145 -16.78 9.46 18.10
C PRO A 145 -15.55 9.31 19.02
N VAL A 146 -14.73 10.35 19.09
CA VAL A 146 -13.63 10.51 20.06
C VAL A 146 -13.77 11.83 20.82
N GLU A 147 -13.35 11.87 22.08
CA GLU A 147 -13.34 13.11 22.88
C GLU A 147 -12.36 14.14 22.32
N GLU A 148 -11.16 13.70 21.95
CA GLU A 148 -10.14 14.50 21.28
C GLU A 148 -9.58 13.70 20.09
N ASP A 149 -9.51 14.34 18.92
CA ASP A 149 -8.70 13.83 17.81
C ASP A 149 -7.23 14.02 18.16
N LEU A 150 -6.52 12.95 18.49
CA LEU A 150 -5.11 13.02 18.84
C LEU A 150 -4.23 13.20 17.60
N ILE A 151 -4.70 12.78 16.42
CA ILE A 151 -3.93 12.69 15.16
C ILE A 151 -3.88 14.03 14.45
N LYS A 152 -5.01 14.73 14.37
CA LYS A 152 -5.18 16.09 13.82
C LYS A 152 -4.58 16.23 12.42
N ASP A 153 -4.78 15.24 11.55
CA ASP A 153 -4.30 15.27 10.18
C ASP A 153 -5.39 14.90 9.15
N GLY A 154 -5.01 14.83 7.88
CA GLY A 154 -5.96 14.54 6.79
C GLY A 154 -6.67 13.19 6.92
N TRP A 155 -6.11 12.20 7.63
CA TRP A 155 -6.77 10.92 7.88
C TRP A 155 -7.96 11.07 8.84
N SER A 156 -7.93 12.03 9.75
CA SER A 156 -9.07 12.29 10.65
C SER A 156 -10.35 12.68 9.91
N THR A 157 -10.24 13.02 8.62
CA THR A 157 -11.37 13.34 7.74
C THR A 157 -11.79 12.19 6.84
N THR A 158 -11.13 11.02 6.86
CA THR A 158 -11.41 9.86 5.99
C THR A 158 -12.36 8.85 6.62
N LYS A 159 -13.43 9.33 7.26
CA LYS A 159 -14.39 8.52 8.04
C LYS A 159 -15.01 7.35 7.27
N THR A 160 -15.22 7.54 5.97
CA THR A 160 -15.84 6.55 5.08
C THR A 160 -14.90 5.40 4.71
N LEU A 161 -13.65 5.39 5.22
CA LEU A 161 -12.80 4.20 5.21
C LEU A 161 -13.36 3.08 6.10
N SER A 162 -14.30 3.38 6.99
CA SER A 162 -15.10 2.41 7.74
C SER A 162 -15.77 1.37 6.84
N VAL A 163 -16.09 1.71 5.58
CA VAL A 163 -16.60 0.76 4.57
C VAL A 163 -15.63 -0.40 4.31
N LEU A 164 -14.31 -0.17 4.45
CA LEU A 164 -13.27 -1.20 4.31
C LEU A 164 -12.81 -1.76 5.65
N ALA A 165 -12.64 -0.89 6.66
CA ALA A 165 -12.07 -1.26 7.95
C ALA A 165 -13.08 -1.92 8.91
N GLY A 166 -14.37 -1.66 8.70
CA GLY A 166 -15.44 -1.97 9.64
C GLY A 166 -15.70 -0.80 10.60
N ALA A 167 -16.91 -0.79 11.16
CA ALA A 167 -17.37 0.09 12.24
C ALA A 167 -18.02 -0.77 13.34
N GLN A 168 -18.32 -0.20 14.51
CA GLN A 168 -18.89 -0.98 15.61
C GLN A 168 -20.39 -1.29 15.45
N HIS A 169 -21.00 -0.91 14.32
CA HIS A 169 -22.43 -1.06 14.04
C HIS A 169 -22.90 -2.50 13.70
N GLY A 170 -22.04 -3.51 13.89
CA GLY A 170 -22.39 -4.91 13.68
C GLY A 170 -22.44 -5.34 12.21
N LEU A 171 -22.96 -6.55 11.97
CA LEU A 171 -23.08 -7.11 10.62
C LEU A 171 -24.22 -6.44 9.84
N LEU A 172 -23.93 -6.01 8.62
CA LEU A 172 -24.92 -5.42 7.71
C LEU A 172 -25.77 -6.53 7.08
N ALA A 173 -27.10 -6.47 7.26
CA ALA A 173 -27.98 -7.41 6.59
C ALA A 173 -28.03 -7.11 5.07
N PRO A 174 -28.18 -8.13 4.20
CA PRO A 174 -28.18 -7.92 2.75
C PRO A 174 -29.21 -6.89 2.26
N GLY A 175 -30.38 -6.79 2.92
CA GLY A 175 -31.43 -5.82 2.59
C GLY A 175 -31.05 -4.36 2.88
N ASP A 176 -30.11 -4.13 3.79
CA ASP A 176 -29.68 -2.79 4.23
C ASP A 176 -28.51 -2.24 3.40
N ILE A 177 -27.89 -3.06 2.55
CA ILE A 177 -26.74 -2.69 1.71
C ILE A 177 -26.99 -1.44 0.87
N PRO A 178 -28.14 -1.28 0.17
CA PRO A 178 -28.40 -0.10 -0.64
C PRO A 178 -28.45 1.19 0.21
N ALA A 179 -29.15 1.15 1.35
CA ALA A 179 -29.26 2.29 2.25
C ALA A 179 -27.91 2.66 2.88
N HIS A 180 -27.15 1.66 3.34
CA HIS A 180 -25.80 1.86 3.86
C HIS A 180 -24.89 2.50 2.80
N THR A 181 -24.92 1.99 1.57
CA THR A 181 -24.11 2.54 0.46
C THR A 181 -24.46 4.00 0.18
N GLN A 182 -25.76 4.33 0.13
CA GLN A 182 -26.21 5.70 -0.08
C GLN A 182 -25.76 6.64 1.05
N ASN A 183 -25.88 6.19 2.30
CA ASN A 183 -25.44 6.97 3.47
C ASN A 183 -23.94 7.23 3.42
N MET A 184 -23.13 6.21 3.10
CA MET A 184 -21.67 6.36 2.98
C MET A 184 -21.26 7.30 1.84
N LEU A 185 -21.98 7.27 0.71
CA LEU A 185 -21.75 8.22 -0.38
C LEU A 185 -22.07 9.67 0.03
N GLN A 186 -23.18 9.87 0.77
CA GLN A 186 -23.55 11.19 1.28
C GLN A 186 -22.55 11.71 2.31
N LEU A 187 -22.07 10.85 3.21
CA LEU A 187 -21.03 11.17 4.18
C LEU A 187 -19.70 11.55 3.51
N ASP A 188 -19.37 10.91 2.38
CA ASP A 188 -18.11 11.14 1.65
C ASP A 188 -18.12 12.41 0.77
N ALA A 189 -19.30 12.83 0.31
CA ALA A 189 -19.46 13.90 -0.67
C ALA A 189 -18.76 15.22 -0.26
N PRO A 190 -18.93 15.75 0.98
CA PRO A 190 -18.26 17.00 1.38
C PRO A 190 -16.73 16.93 1.27
N ARG A 191 -16.14 15.78 1.60
CA ARG A 191 -14.69 15.55 1.53
C ARG A 191 -14.22 15.51 0.08
N THR A 192 -14.88 14.70 -0.75
CA THR A 192 -14.45 14.53 -2.15
C THR A 192 -14.66 15.81 -2.96
N ASP A 193 -15.72 16.56 -2.70
CA ASP A 193 -15.95 17.88 -3.31
C ASP A 193 -14.86 18.89 -2.89
N ARG A 194 -14.49 18.93 -1.61
CA ARG A 194 -13.37 19.75 -1.12
C ARG A 194 -12.07 19.41 -1.86
N ILE A 195 -11.77 18.13 -2.03
CA ILE A 195 -10.54 17.68 -2.71
C ILE A 195 -10.55 18.11 -4.18
N ARG A 196 -11.69 18.00 -4.88
CA ARG A 196 -11.80 18.48 -6.27
C ARG A 196 -11.64 20.00 -6.36
N ARG A 197 -12.25 20.77 -5.45
CA ARG A 197 -12.02 22.23 -5.36
C ARG A 197 -10.56 22.59 -5.08
N ARG A 198 -9.88 21.83 -4.21
CA ARG A 198 -8.44 22.02 -3.94
C ARG A 198 -7.60 21.87 -5.20
N VAL A 199 -7.98 20.98 -6.14
CA VAL A 199 -7.32 20.89 -7.45
C VAL A 199 -7.49 22.19 -8.23
N ASP A 200 -8.72 22.70 -8.33
CA ASP A 200 -9.02 23.97 -9.02
C ASP A 200 -8.25 25.17 -8.42
N GLU A 201 -8.15 25.21 -7.09
CA GLU A 201 -7.45 26.27 -6.36
C GLU A 201 -5.93 26.24 -6.57
N LEU A 202 -5.34 25.05 -6.72
CA LEU A 202 -3.89 24.87 -6.73
C LEU A 202 -3.29 24.65 -8.12
N VAL A 203 -4.07 24.19 -9.11
CA VAL A 203 -3.64 23.99 -10.50
C VAL A 203 -4.23 25.10 -11.36
N THR A 204 -3.57 26.25 -11.36
CA THR A 204 -4.13 27.51 -11.90
C THR A 204 -3.69 27.83 -13.32
N LYS A 205 -2.60 27.23 -13.80
CA LYS A 205 -2.03 27.55 -15.13
C LYS A 205 -2.52 26.64 -16.25
N ASP A 206 -2.84 25.38 -15.94
CA ASP A 206 -3.28 24.38 -16.91
C ASP A 206 -4.63 23.81 -16.49
N LYS A 207 -5.70 24.28 -17.15
CA LYS A 207 -7.07 23.85 -16.87
C LYS A 207 -7.31 22.40 -17.29
N GLU A 208 -6.66 21.92 -18.34
CA GLU A 208 -6.80 20.54 -18.80
C GLU A 208 -6.15 19.59 -17.79
N ALA A 209 -4.96 19.95 -17.28
CA ALA A 209 -4.34 19.21 -16.18
C ALA A 209 -5.19 19.25 -14.90
N ALA A 210 -5.78 20.39 -14.55
CA ALA A 210 -6.66 20.52 -13.39
C ALA A 210 -7.87 19.57 -13.48
N GLU A 211 -8.57 19.54 -14.62
CA GLU A 211 -9.67 18.59 -14.83
C GLU A 211 -9.19 17.13 -14.77
N GLY A 212 -8.05 16.83 -15.41
CA GLY A 212 -7.47 15.48 -15.40
C GLY A 212 -7.03 14.99 -14.02
N LEU A 213 -6.76 15.89 -13.06
CA LEU A 213 -6.32 15.57 -11.69
C LEU A 213 -7.48 15.35 -10.71
N LYS A 214 -8.74 15.65 -11.10
CA LYS A 214 -9.91 15.45 -10.23
C LYS A 214 -10.29 13.98 -10.12
N ALA A 215 -10.29 13.46 -8.89
CA ALA A 215 -10.71 12.09 -8.60
C ALA A 215 -12.23 11.96 -8.47
N TRP A 216 -12.80 11.05 -9.27
CA TRP A 216 -14.24 10.79 -9.35
C TRP A 216 -14.58 9.38 -8.86
N TYR A 217 -14.20 9.09 -7.62
CA TYR A 217 -14.56 7.86 -6.92
C TYR A 217 -14.66 8.13 -5.41
N PRO A 218 -15.43 7.34 -4.65
CA PRO A 218 -15.51 7.45 -3.19
C PRO A 218 -14.17 7.23 -2.48
N THR A 219 -13.90 7.92 -1.37
CA THR A 219 -12.64 7.86 -0.62
C THR A 219 -12.17 6.43 -0.34
N TRP A 220 -13.09 5.49 -0.07
CA TRP A 220 -12.76 4.09 0.20
C TRP A 220 -12.32 3.27 -1.03
N CYS A 221 -12.48 3.77 -2.25
CA CYS A 221 -12.08 3.01 -3.44
C CYS A 221 -10.56 2.95 -3.66
N LYS A 222 -9.79 3.84 -3.02
CA LYS A 222 -8.33 3.92 -3.10
C LYS A 222 -7.75 4.35 -1.76
N ARG A 223 -6.48 4.04 -1.52
CA ARG A 223 -5.75 4.65 -0.40
C ARG A 223 -5.70 6.19 -0.59
N PRO A 224 -6.16 6.99 0.39
CA PRO A 224 -6.05 8.45 0.32
C PRO A 224 -4.59 8.89 0.16
N CYS A 225 -4.36 9.94 -0.62
CA CYS A 225 -3.05 10.56 -0.78
C CYS A 225 -3.03 11.93 -0.10
N PHE A 226 -1.89 12.28 0.50
CA PHE A 226 -1.68 13.55 1.18
C PHE A 226 -0.37 14.14 0.68
N HIS A 227 -0.41 15.34 0.08
CA HIS A 227 0.79 16.01 -0.41
C HIS A 227 0.56 17.52 -0.54
N ASP A 228 1.51 18.31 -0.07
CA ASP A 228 1.34 19.76 0.00
C ASP A 228 1.72 20.47 -1.31
N THR A 229 2.52 19.84 -2.16
CA THR A 229 3.12 20.47 -3.35
C THR A 229 2.88 19.71 -4.66
N TYR A 230 2.19 18.57 -4.63
CA TYR A 230 2.02 17.72 -5.83
C TYR A 230 1.14 18.40 -6.87
N LEU A 231 0.01 18.96 -6.46
CA LEU A 231 -0.92 19.64 -7.36
C LEU A 231 -0.24 20.87 -8.00
N GLN A 232 0.46 21.67 -7.20
CA GLN A 232 1.17 22.86 -7.68
C GLN A 232 2.30 22.52 -8.66
N THR A 233 2.83 21.29 -8.63
CA THR A 233 3.86 20.83 -9.56
C THR A 233 3.38 20.91 -11.02
N PHE A 234 2.09 20.78 -11.28
CA PHE A 234 1.50 20.90 -12.62
C PHE A 234 1.40 22.35 -13.13
N ASN A 235 1.76 23.35 -12.32
CA ASN A 235 1.95 24.73 -12.79
C ASN A 235 3.37 25.00 -13.31
N ASN A 236 4.25 24.01 -13.28
CA ASN A 236 5.61 24.13 -13.80
C ASN A 236 5.59 23.89 -15.32
N PRO A 237 6.30 24.72 -16.11
CA PRO A 237 6.27 24.61 -17.58
C PRO A 237 6.92 23.32 -18.10
N ASN A 238 7.79 22.67 -17.31
CA ASN A 238 8.44 21.41 -17.68
C ASN A 238 7.62 20.18 -17.28
N VAL A 239 6.40 20.32 -16.75
CA VAL A 239 5.57 19.20 -16.30
C VAL A 239 4.34 19.10 -17.19
N THR A 240 4.09 17.92 -17.73
CA THR A 240 2.92 17.64 -18.57
C THR A 240 2.18 16.44 -18.01
N LEU A 241 0.90 16.63 -17.65
CA LEU A 241 0.00 15.53 -17.36
C LEU A 241 -0.38 14.84 -18.68
N VAL A 242 -0.27 13.52 -18.72
CA VAL A 242 -0.64 12.70 -19.88
C VAL A 242 -1.72 11.71 -19.47
N PRO A 243 -3.01 12.04 -19.67
CA PRO A 243 -4.12 11.10 -19.44
C PRO A 243 -4.02 9.91 -20.39
N THR A 244 -4.11 8.69 -19.86
CA THR A 244 -4.01 7.45 -20.67
C THR A 244 -5.34 6.74 -20.89
N GLU A 245 -6.43 7.28 -20.33
CA GLU A 245 -7.81 6.75 -20.39
C GLU A 245 -7.93 5.21 -20.21
N GLN A 246 -8.99 4.59 -20.75
CA GLN A 246 -9.21 3.14 -20.65
C GLN A 246 -8.30 2.31 -21.57
N GLU A 247 -7.86 2.87 -22.70
CA GLU A 247 -7.00 2.16 -23.66
C GLU A 247 -5.60 1.84 -23.13
N GLY A 248 -5.14 2.59 -22.12
CA GLY A 248 -3.87 2.37 -21.45
C GLY A 248 -2.65 2.77 -22.28
N LEU A 249 -1.47 2.46 -21.76
CA LEU A 249 -0.19 2.76 -22.40
C LEU A 249 0.11 1.74 -23.51
N LYS A 250 0.33 2.26 -24.72
CA LYS A 250 0.88 1.49 -25.83
C LYS A 250 2.30 1.96 -26.09
N ARG A 251 3.05 1.16 -26.82
CA ARG A 251 4.36 1.56 -27.31
C ARG A 251 4.43 1.28 -28.79
N ASP A 252 5.05 2.21 -29.52
CA ASP A 252 5.26 2.07 -30.97
C ASP A 252 6.73 2.29 -31.40
N SER A 253 7.61 2.87 -30.56
CA SER A 253 9.00 3.23 -30.94
C SER A 253 10.07 2.74 -29.97
N HIS A 254 11.35 2.80 -30.36
CA HIS A 254 12.50 2.51 -29.48
C HIS A 254 12.76 3.57 -28.38
N LYS A 255 12.17 4.76 -28.50
CA LYS A 255 12.60 5.97 -27.80
C LYS A 255 11.59 6.52 -26.78
N GLY A 256 10.40 5.94 -26.65
CA GLY A 256 9.36 6.55 -25.82
C GLY A 256 8.10 5.70 -25.59
N LEU A 257 7.06 6.36 -25.08
CA LEU A 257 5.71 5.79 -24.92
C LEU A 257 4.71 6.47 -25.86
N VAL A 258 3.67 5.75 -26.26
CA VAL A 258 2.60 6.29 -27.10
C VAL A 258 1.28 6.29 -26.32
N VAL A 259 0.63 7.45 -26.31
CA VAL A 259 -0.68 7.65 -25.69
C VAL A 259 -1.56 8.40 -26.67
N ASN A 260 -2.74 7.86 -26.98
CA ASN A 260 -3.71 8.46 -27.90
C ASN A 260 -3.09 8.86 -29.26
N GLY A 261 -2.22 8.00 -29.81
CA GLY A 261 -1.53 8.23 -31.09
C GLY A 261 -0.39 9.24 -31.05
N LYS A 262 -0.10 9.86 -29.90
CA LYS A 262 1.01 10.79 -29.70
C LYS A 262 2.18 10.10 -29.01
N GLU A 263 3.37 10.24 -29.59
CA GLU A 263 4.61 9.75 -29.01
C GLU A 263 5.19 10.77 -28.02
N TYR A 264 5.69 10.24 -26.90
CA TYR A 264 6.41 10.96 -25.86
C TYR A 264 7.80 10.33 -25.72
N GLU A 265 8.81 10.99 -26.27
CA GLU A 265 10.21 10.55 -26.16
C GLU A 265 10.72 10.67 -24.72
N LEU A 266 11.40 9.64 -24.23
CA LEU A 266 11.88 9.53 -22.86
C LEU A 266 13.32 9.00 -22.85
N ASP A 267 14.17 9.63 -22.03
CA ASP A 267 15.47 9.07 -21.66
C ASP A 267 15.34 8.08 -20.50
N ILE A 268 14.42 8.37 -19.57
CA ILE A 268 14.24 7.62 -18.33
C ILE A 268 12.74 7.40 -18.09
N LEU A 269 12.37 6.15 -17.81
CA LEU A 269 11.02 5.73 -17.47
C LEU A 269 10.95 5.23 -16.01
N ILE A 270 10.26 5.98 -15.18
CA ILE A 270 9.98 5.65 -13.79
C ILE A 270 8.65 4.89 -13.70
N LEU A 271 8.69 3.67 -13.19
CA LEU A 271 7.52 2.84 -12.95
C LEU A 271 7.07 3.00 -11.49
N SER A 272 6.06 3.85 -11.29
CA SER A 272 5.31 3.97 -10.04
C SER A 272 4.01 3.14 -10.10
N THR A 273 4.14 1.92 -10.61
CA THR A 273 3.02 1.01 -10.94
C THR A 273 2.62 0.08 -9.80
N GLY A 274 3.17 0.33 -8.61
CA GLY A 274 2.83 -0.34 -7.37
C GLY A 274 3.29 -1.79 -7.31
N TYR A 275 2.52 -2.61 -6.61
CA TYR A 275 2.88 -3.98 -6.27
C TYR A 275 1.74 -4.92 -6.64
N ARG A 276 1.99 -6.23 -6.61
CA ARG A 276 0.91 -7.23 -6.63
C ARG A 276 -0.10 -6.92 -5.52
N SER A 277 -1.40 -7.02 -5.84
CA SER A 277 -2.46 -6.66 -4.89
C SER A 277 -2.44 -7.59 -3.66
N PRO A 278 -2.60 -7.04 -2.44
CA PRO A 278 -2.76 -7.84 -1.23
C PRO A 278 -3.91 -8.85 -1.31
N GLY A 279 -4.99 -8.54 -2.03
CA GLY A 279 -6.17 -9.40 -2.19
C GLY A 279 -6.06 -10.44 -3.32
N THR A 280 -4.95 -10.48 -4.06
CA THR A 280 -4.74 -11.49 -5.11
C THR A 280 -4.85 -12.90 -4.53
N ASN A 281 -5.59 -13.79 -5.21
CA ASN A 281 -5.85 -15.17 -4.79
C ASN A 281 -6.42 -15.26 -3.36
N PHE A 282 -7.39 -14.40 -3.00
CA PHE A 282 -7.99 -14.37 -1.66
C PHE A 282 -6.95 -14.25 -0.53
N ALA A 283 -5.88 -13.49 -0.79
CA ALA A 283 -4.75 -13.28 0.12
C ALA A 283 -4.04 -14.58 0.56
N GLU A 284 -4.03 -15.59 -0.30
CA GLU A 284 -3.41 -16.90 -0.03
C GLU A 284 -1.95 -16.77 0.47
N PRO A 285 -1.59 -17.35 1.64
CA PRO A 285 -0.32 -17.09 2.31
C PRO A 285 0.94 -17.44 1.52
N SER A 286 0.94 -18.58 0.81
CA SER A 286 2.12 -19.07 0.08
C SER A 286 2.41 -18.21 -1.15
N ARG A 287 1.37 -17.79 -1.89
CA ARG A 287 1.47 -16.84 -2.99
C ARG A 287 1.99 -15.51 -2.51
N ARG A 288 1.43 -14.95 -1.43
CA ARG A 288 1.85 -13.64 -0.89
C ARG A 288 3.30 -13.63 -0.41
N SER A 289 3.70 -14.66 0.33
CA SER A 289 5.08 -14.86 0.79
C SER A 289 6.04 -15.27 -0.33
N ASN A 290 5.53 -15.69 -1.49
CA ASN A 290 6.30 -16.29 -2.58
C ASN A 290 7.08 -17.53 -2.13
N MET A 291 6.41 -18.38 -1.34
CA MET A 291 6.95 -19.61 -0.79
C MET A 291 6.07 -20.80 -1.20
N THR A 292 6.64 -22.00 -1.19
CA THR A 292 5.84 -23.22 -1.13
C THR A 292 5.69 -23.61 0.33
N ILE A 293 4.46 -23.69 0.81
CA ILE A 293 4.15 -24.04 2.21
C ILE A 293 3.43 -25.39 2.22
N ARG A 294 4.00 -26.35 2.95
CA ARG A 294 3.45 -27.70 3.14
C ARG A 294 3.16 -27.94 4.61
N GLY A 295 1.96 -28.42 4.89
CA GLY A 295 1.49 -28.79 6.22
C GLY A 295 1.60 -30.30 6.47
N ARG A 296 0.74 -30.80 7.37
CA ARG A 296 0.62 -32.24 7.67
C ARG A 296 0.36 -33.04 6.41
N ASN A 297 0.94 -34.24 6.35
CA ASN A 297 0.80 -35.18 5.23
C ASN A 297 1.20 -34.59 3.86
N GLY A 298 1.98 -33.50 3.83
CA GLY A 298 2.46 -32.85 2.61
C GLY A 298 1.44 -31.93 1.92
N ARG A 299 0.26 -31.70 2.52
CA ARG A 299 -0.81 -30.85 1.95
C ARG A 299 -0.30 -29.43 1.69
N LEU A 300 -0.59 -28.90 0.51
CA LEU A 300 -0.15 -27.56 0.13
C LEU A 300 -1.09 -26.48 0.68
N MET A 301 -0.53 -25.35 1.11
CA MET A 301 -1.32 -24.17 1.51
C MET A 301 -2.19 -23.67 0.36
N SER A 302 -1.62 -23.61 -0.85
CA SER A 302 -2.35 -23.21 -2.06
C SER A 302 -3.49 -24.15 -2.41
N GLU A 303 -3.35 -25.44 -2.13
CA GLU A 303 -4.41 -26.44 -2.33
C GLU A 303 -5.54 -26.21 -1.32
N LYS A 304 -5.20 -26.10 -0.02
CA LYS A 304 -6.19 -25.79 1.02
C LYS A 304 -6.99 -24.53 0.69
N TRP A 305 -6.31 -23.43 0.35
CA TRP A 305 -6.98 -22.16 0.03
C TRP A 305 -7.89 -22.25 -1.19
N ALA A 306 -7.52 -23.07 -2.19
CA ALA A 306 -8.31 -23.24 -3.41
C ALA A 306 -9.53 -24.15 -3.21
N THR A 307 -9.43 -25.18 -2.37
CA THR A 307 -10.50 -26.16 -2.15
C THR A 307 -11.44 -25.78 -1.00
N ASP A 308 -10.87 -25.32 0.12
CA ASP A 308 -11.60 -25.07 1.36
C ASP A 308 -11.96 -23.59 1.52
N GLY A 309 -11.31 -22.71 0.74
CA GLY A 309 -11.36 -21.27 0.91
C GLY A 309 -10.39 -20.76 2.00
N PRO A 310 -10.33 -19.43 2.20
CA PRO A 310 -9.57 -18.85 3.31
C PRO A 310 -10.17 -19.28 4.66
N GLY A 311 -9.36 -19.95 5.49
CA GLY A 311 -9.75 -20.37 6.82
C GLY A 311 -8.60 -20.20 7.81
N SER A 312 -8.84 -19.46 8.87
CA SER A 312 -7.88 -19.25 9.95
C SER A 312 -8.58 -18.86 11.24
N LEU A 313 -8.00 -19.26 12.37
CA LEU A 313 -8.40 -18.76 13.68
C LEU A 313 -7.68 -17.43 13.96
N HIS A 314 -8.49 -16.38 14.13
CA HIS A 314 -8.06 -15.00 14.36
C HIS A 314 -7.14 -14.41 13.27
N GLY A 315 -7.09 -14.99 12.07
CA GLY A 315 -6.16 -14.56 11.02
C GLY A 315 -4.70 -14.93 11.27
N LEU A 316 -4.41 -15.72 12.33
CA LEU A 316 -3.06 -16.07 12.76
C LEU A 316 -2.70 -17.52 12.50
N THR A 317 -3.61 -18.46 12.75
CA THR A 317 -3.30 -19.90 12.67
C THR A 317 -4.30 -20.61 11.79
N THR A 318 -3.89 -21.72 11.17
CA THR A 318 -4.75 -22.43 10.21
C THR A 318 -4.55 -23.95 10.35
N HIS A 319 -5.66 -24.68 10.34
CA HIS A 319 -5.70 -26.12 10.57
C HIS A 319 -4.90 -26.88 9.51
N GLY A 320 -4.13 -27.89 9.90
CA GLY A 320 -3.23 -28.66 9.04
C GLY A 320 -1.82 -28.07 8.91
N PHE A 321 -1.57 -26.88 9.46
CA PHE A 321 -0.26 -26.19 9.41
C PHE A 321 0.22 -25.84 10.82
N PRO A 322 0.63 -26.85 11.62
CA PRO A 322 1.06 -26.63 12.99
C PRO A 322 2.27 -25.70 13.09
N ASN A 323 2.31 -24.90 14.16
CA ASN A 323 3.37 -23.95 14.49
C ASN A 323 3.66 -22.88 13.41
N LEU A 324 2.77 -22.74 12.42
CA LEU A 324 2.81 -21.68 11.42
C LEU A 324 1.89 -20.52 11.86
N PHE A 325 2.45 -19.32 11.92
CA PHE A 325 1.72 -18.09 12.18
C PHE A 325 1.67 -17.21 10.93
N LEU A 326 0.46 -16.84 10.52
CA LEU A 326 0.12 -15.93 9.45
C LEU A 326 0.04 -14.49 9.98
N THR A 327 0.16 -13.48 9.10
CA THR A 327 0.10 -12.06 9.49
C THR A 327 -0.97 -11.28 8.73
N GLY A 328 -2.18 -11.85 8.57
CA GLY A 328 -3.27 -11.23 7.78
C GLY A 328 -2.91 -11.05 6.30
N PRO A 329 -3.70 -10.33 5.47
CA PRO A 329 -4.84 -9.50 5.88
C PRO A 329 -6.17 -10.28 5.97
N SER A 330 -6.22 -11.53 5.52
CA SER A 330 -7.46 -12.32 5.60
C SER A 330 -7.80 -12.64 7.06
N GLN A 331 -9.06 -12.41 7.44
CA GLN A 331 -9.60 -12.73 8.76
C GLN A 331 -8.83 -12.06 9.92
N THR A 332 -8.19 -10.92 9.65
CA THR A 332 -7.58 -10.01 10.64
C THR A 332 -8.28 -8.65 10.60
N GLY A 333 -8.09 -7.82 11.64
CA GLY A 333 -8.46 -6.40 11.57
C GLY A 333 -7.70 -5.63 10.47
N LEU A 334 -8.33 -4.59 9.92
CA LEU A 334 -7.75 -3.71 8.91
C LEU A 334 -7.64 -2.29 9.47
N SER A 335 -6.48 -1.66 9.29
CA SER A 335 -6.26 -0.25 9.61
C SER A 335 -5.40 0.41 8.53
N GLY A 336 -5.60 1.72 8.33
CA GLY A 336 -4.68 2.55 7.56
C GLY A 336 -3.28 2.61 8.18
N ASN A 337 -3.19 2.39 9.50
CA ASN A 337 -1.98 2.23 10.28
C ASN A 337 -1.58 0.75 10.38
N VAL A 338 -0.98 0.22 9.30
CA VAL A 338 -0.59 -1.20 9.22
C VAL A 338 0.42 -1.63 10.30
N THR A 339 1.19 -0.71 10.86
CA THR A 339 2.14 -1.06 11.95
C THR A 339 1.40 -1.37 13.24
N HIS A 340 0.25 -0.73 13.51
CA HIS A 340 -0.61 -1.09 14.64
C HIS A 340 -1.15 -2.52 14.48
N VAL A 341 -1.63 -2.87 13.29
CA VAL A 341 -2.10 -4.23 13.00
C VAL A 341 -1.00 -5.26 13.23
N TYR A 342 0.23 -5.00 12.77
CA TYR A 342 1.35 -5.92 12.98
C TYR A 342 1.80 -6.00 14.44
N ASP A 343 1.69 -4.93 15.20
CA ASP A 343 1.96 -4.92 16.64
C ASP A 343 0.96 -5.82 17.40
N VAL A 344 -0.34 -5.68 17.12
CA VAL A 344 -1.40 -6.51 17.69
C VAL A 344 -1.21 -7.99 17.31
N VAL A 345 -1.03 -8.29 16.03
CA VAL A 345 -0.83 -9.66 15.54
C VAL A 345 0.45 -10.28 16.09
N GLY A 346 1.54 -9.51 16.17
CA GLY A 346 2.82 -9.96 16.72
C GLY A 346 2.72 -10.31 18.20
N ARG A 347 2.07 -9.46 19.00
CA ARG A 347 1.81 -9.75 20.43
C ARG A 347 0.90 -10.96 20.62
N HIS A 348 -0.13 -11.10 19.78
CA HIS A 348 -1.04 -12.24 19.86
C HIS A 348 -0.34 -13.56 19.53
N ALA A 349 0.49 -13.59 18.49
CA ALA A 349 1.31 -14.76 18.17
C ALA A 349 2.28 -15.10 19.31
N ALA A 350 2.96 -14.11 19.87
CA ALA A 350 3.87 -14.29 21.01
C ALA A 350 3.14 -14.82 22.26
N TYR A 351 1.94 -14.29 22.56
CA TYR A 351 1.09 -14.75 23.64
C TYR A 351 0.71 -16.23 23.48
N ILE A 352 0.25 -16.62 22.28
CA ILE A 352 -0.12 -18.01 21.97
C ILE A 352 1.08 -18.95 22.18
N VAL A 353 2.26 -18.59 21.68
CA VAL A 353 3.48 -19.39 21.86
C VAL A 353 3.87 -19.49 23.33
N ALA A 354 3.84 -18.39 24.07
CA ALA A 354 4.19 -18.35 25.47
C ALA A 354 3.25 -19.21 26.32
N GLU A 355 1.94 -19.07 26.12
CA GLU A 355 0.93 -19.84 26.88
C GLU A 355 0.96 -21.32 26.53
N ALA A 356 1.13 -21.68 25.25
CA ALA A 356 1.29 -23.07 24.86
C ALA A 356 2.55 -23.69 25.47
N SER A 357 3.66 -22.94 25.47
CA SER A 357 4.92 -23.40 26.07
C SER A 357 4.80 -23.63 27.57
N LYS A 358 4.11 -22.74 28.30
CA LYS A 358 3.86 -22.90 29.75
C LYS A 358 2.99 -24.11 30.08
N ARG A 359 2.02 -24.44 29.21
CA ARG A 359 1.08 -25.55 29.39
C ARG A 359 1.65 -26.90 28.93
N SER A 360 2.71 -26.88 28.14
CA SER A 360 3.34 -28.08 27.61
C SER A 360 4.27 -28.72 28.62
N SER A 361 4.23 -30.05 28.69
CA SER A 361 5.22 -30.85 29.44
C SER A 361 6.60 -30.88 28.77
N ASP A 362 6.67 -30.56 27.47
CA ASP A 362 7.91 -30.42 26.70
C ASP A 362 7.84 -29.16 25.81
N PRO A 363 8.28 -28.00 26.32
CA PRO A 363 8.27 -26.75 25.56
C PRO A 363 8.98 -26.86 24.20
N GLY A 364 10.06 -27.66 24.11
CA GLY A 364 10.85 -27.83 22.88
C GLY A 364 10.18 -28.69 21.80
N ARG A 365 9.06 -29.35 22.12
CA ARG A 365 8.27 -30.16 21.17
C ARG A 365 6.80 -29.78 21.13
N THR A 366 6.47 -28.59 21.61
CA THR A 366 5.10 -28.07 21.64
C THR A 366 4.57 -27.86 20.22
N VAL A 367 3.36 -28.37 19.99
CA VAL A 367 2.62 -28.25 18.73
C VAL A 367 1.38 -27.40 18.97
N ILE A 368 1.26 -26.32 18.20
CA ILE A 368 0.16 -25.36 18.24
C ILE A 368 -0.55 -25.43 16.90
N GLU A 369 -1.84 -25.76 16.94
CA GLU A 369 -2.66 -25.89 15.75
C GLU A 369 -4.13 -25.70 16.15
N PRO A 370 -4.91 -24.88 15.43
CA PRO A 370 -6.34 -24.79 15.69
C PRO A 370 -7.03 -26.10 15.26
N SER A 371 -8.09 -26.48 15.96
CA SER A 371 -8.98 -27.51 15.44
C SER A 371 -9.69 -26.99 14.18
N LYS A 372 -10.18 -27.91 13.34
CA LYS A 372 -10.96 -27.53 12.16
C LYS A 372 -12.23 -26.75 12.53
N GLU A 373 -12.90 -27.19 13.60
CA GLU A 373 -14.08 -26.52 14.16
C GLU A 373 -13.80 -25.05 14.52
N HIS A 374 -12.72 -24.76 15.26
CA HIS A 374 -12.40 -23.37 15.64
C HIS A 374 -11.87 -22.52 14.48
N GLU A 375 -11.41 -23.13 13.39
CA GLU A 375 -11.07 -22.40 12.16
C GLU A 375 -12.32 -21.97 11.37
N GLU A 376 -13.39 -22.75 11.47
CA GLU A 376 -14.63 -22.57 10.69
C GLU A 376 -15.72 -21.79 11.43
N ALA A 377 -15.66 -21.77 12.76
CA ALA A 377 -16.50 -20.92 13.61
C ALA A 377 -16.15 -19.44 13.44
#